data_AF-W4F2F6-F1
#
_entry.id   AF-W4F2F6-F1
#
_cell.length_a   1.000
_cell.length_b   1.000
_cell.length_c   1.000
_cell.angle_alpha   90.00
_cell.angle_beta   90.00
_cell.angle_gamma   90.00
#
_symmetry.space_group_name_H-M   'P 1'
#
loop_
_entity.id
_entity.type
_entity.pdbx_description
1 polymer ?
#
loop_
_entity_poly.entity_id
_entity_poly.type
_entity_poly.pdbx_seq_one_letter_code
_entity_poly.pdbx_strand_id
1 'polypeptide(L)' 'MKKTKRNMLIAIFVSVAILTIGGARILQIERNYQAHKPILEECISNYGTVIIEKKRFWSLSTATCKGS' A
#
# COMPACT_ATOMS: atom_id res chain seq x y z
N MET A 1 13.49 -35.91 9.58
CA MET A 1 12.38 -35.67 8.63
C MET A 1 12.91 -35.77 7.19
N LYS A 2 12.25 -36.51 6.28
CA LYS A 2 12.69 -36.66 4.87
C LYS A 2 12.86 -35.29 4.20
N LYS A 3 13.94 -35.10 3.43
CA LYS A 3 14.33 -33.83 2.79
C LYS A 3 13.17 -33.18 2.00
N THR A 4 12.37 -34.01 1.31
CA THR A 4 11.15 -33.61 0.59
C THR A 4 10.05 -33.04 1.49
N LYS A 5 9.81 -33.64 2.66
CA LYS A 5 8.82 -33.12 3.64
C LYS A 5 9.24 -31.76 4.21
N ARG A 6 10.54 -31.55 4.43
CA ARG A 6 11.08 -30.26 4.88
C ARG A 6 10.93 -29.17 3.81
N ASN A 7 11.24 -29.47 2.56
CA ASN A 7 11.08 -28.51 1.46
C ASN A 7 9.61 -28.12 1.23
N MET A 8 8.69 -29.09 1.35
CA MET A 8 7.26 -28.82 1.25
C MET A 8 6.78 -27.85 2.34
N LEU A 9 7.22 -28.04 3.60
CA LEU A 9 6.89 -27.11 4.68
C LEU A 9 7.43 -25.72 4.44
N ILE A 10 8.69 -25.60 3.98
CA ILE A 10 9.29 -24.30 3.64
C ILE A 10 8.48 -23.60 2.54
N ALA A 11 8.06 -24.32 1.50
CA ALA A 11 7.24 -23.75 0.44
C ALA A 11 5.89 -23.24 0.95
N ILE A 12 5.23 -23.97 1.86
CA ILE A 12 3.98 -23.52 2.49
C ILE A 12 4.22 -22.24 3.29
N PHE A 13 5.26 -22.19 4.13
CA PHE A 13 5.58 -21.00 4.92
C PHE A 13 5.89 -19.78 4.05
N VAL A 14 6.64 -19.97 2.97
CA VAL A 14 6.96 -18.90 2.02
C VAL A 14 5.69 -18.39 1.33
N SER A 15 4.81 -19.27 0.88
CA SER A 15 3.55 -18.88 0.25
C SER A 15 2.64 -18.10 1.20
N VAL A 16 2.52 -18.54 2.45
CA VAL A 16 1.74 -17.84 3.48
C VAL A 16 2.35 -16.47 3.80
N ALA A 17 3.69 -16.38 3.88
CA ALA A 17 4.38 -15.11 4.10
C ALA A 17 4.14 -14.12 2.96
N ILE A 18 4.17 -14.58 1.70
CA ILE A 18 3.89 -13.72 0.54
C ILE A 18 2.45 -13.21 0.57
N LEU A 19 1.48 -14.09 0.86
CA LEU A 19 0.06 -13.71 0.95
C LEU A 19 -0.21 -12.70 2.07
N THR A 20 0.40 -12.91 3.25
CA THR A 20 0.22 -12.00 4.39
C THR A 20 0.85 -10.64 4.14
N ILE A 21 2.07 -10.59 3.59
CA ILE A 21 2.72 -9.31 3.23
C ILE A 21 1.91 -8.61 2.13
N GLY A 22 1.53 -9.32 1.07
CA GLY A 22 0.73 -8.76 -0.03
C GLY A 22 -0.61 -8.19 0.45
N GLY A 23 -1.36 -8.96 1.23
CA GLY A 23 -2.64 -8.54 1.80
C GLY A 23 -2.51 -7.32 2.72
N ALA A 24 -1.50 -7.30 3.59
CA ALA A 24 -1.26 -6.15 4.48
C ALA A 24 -0.95 -4.86 3.68
N ARG A 25 -0.25 -4.97 2.55
CA ARG A 25 0.02 -3.81 1.69
C ARG A 25 -1.22 -3.31 0.97
N ILE A 26 -2.06 -4.21 0.47
CA ILE A 26 -3.34 -3.83 -0.18
C ILE A 26 -4.22 -3.06 0.82
N LEU A 27 -4.35 -3.56 2.04
CA LEU A 27 -5.10 -2.88 3.10
C LEU A 27 -4.52 -1.51 3.47
N GLN A 28 -3.19 -1.36 3.47
CA GLN A 28 -2.55 -0.06 3.67
C GLN A 28 -2.86 0.89 2.53
N ILE A 29 -2.81 0.45 1.27
CA ILE A 29 -3.12 1.29 0.11
C ILE A 29 -4.58 1.73 0.16
N GLU A 30 -5.51 0.81 0.44
CA GLU A 30 -6.94 1.10 0.51
C GLU A 30 -7.26 2.13 1.59
N ARG A 31 -6.76 1.92 2.83
CA ARG A 31 -6.98 2.87 3.93
C ARG A 31 -6.45 4.26 3.61
N ASN A 32 -5.32 4.34 2.93
CA ASN A 32 -4.73 5.62 2.59
C ASN A 32 -5.39 6.28 1.40
N TYR A 33 -5.83 5.51 0.41
CA TYR A 33 -6.70 6.04 -0.63
C TYR A 33 -7.97 6.66 -0.02
N GLN A 34 -8.63 5.96 0.90
CA GLN A 34 -9.81 6.47 1.61
C GLN A 34 -9.50 7.73 2.43
N ALA A 35 -8.36 7.77 3.13
CA ALA A 35 -7.96 8.93 3.93
C ALA A 35 -7.59 10.16 3.07
N HIS A 36 -7.02 9.95 1.88
CA HIS A 36 -6.60 11.04 0.99
C HIS A 36 -7.67 11.47 -0.01
N LYS A 37 -8.71 10.66 -0.26
CA LYS A 37 -9.85 11.01 -1.12
C LYS A 37 -10.54 12.32 -0.72
N PRO A 38 -10.89 12.59 0.55
CA PRO A 38 -11.51 13.87 0.92
C PRO A 38 -10.57 15.06 0.72
N ILE A 39 -9.27 14.90 1.03
CA ILE A 39 -8.24 15.93 0.81
C ILE A 39 -8.11 16.24 -0.70
N LEU A 40 -8.20 15.22 -1.54
CA LEU A 40 -8.15 15.34 -2.99
C LEU A 40 -9.38 16.08 -3.54
N GLU A 41 -10.57 15.68 -3.10
CA GLU A 41 -11.84 16.30 -3.49
C GLU A 41 -11.90 17.76 -3.04
N GLU A 42 -11.51 18.06 -1.81
CA GLU A 42 -11.44 19.42 -1.28
C GLU A 42 -10.39 20.28 -2.00
N CYS A 43 -9.24 19.70 -2.35
CA CYS A 43 -8.21 20.42 -3.10
C CYS A 43 -8.68 20.82 -4.51
N ILE A 44 -9.31 19.88 -5.23
CA ILE A 44 -9.86 20.13 -6.56
C ILE A 44 -10.99 21.17 -6.49
N SER A 45 -11.86 21.08 -5.47
CA SER A 45 -12.94 22.04 -5.26
C SER A 45 -12.44 23.46 -4.98
N ASN A 46 -11.24 23.62 -4.41
CA ASN A 46 -10.61 24.91 -4.14
C ASN A 46 -9.66 25.36 -5.26
N TYR A 47 -9.74 24.77 -6.45
CA TYR A 47 -8.82 25.03 -7.59
C TYR A 47 -7.34 24.86 -7.23
N GLY A 48 -7.03 24.10 -6.18
CA GLY A 48 -5.69 23.82 -5.71
C GLY A 48 -5.00 22.76 -6.55
N THR A 49 -3.67 22.71 -6.47
CA THR A 49 -2.88 21.66 -7.12
C THR A 49 -2.60 20.53 -6.15
N VAL A 50 -2.91 19.31 -6.57
CA VAL A 50 -2.62 18.09 -5.80
C VAL A 50 -1.19 17.65 -6.10
N ILE A 51 -0.37 17.55 -5.06
CA ILE A 51 0.97 17.00 -5.14
C ILE A 51 0.97 15.61 -4.53
N ILE A 52 1.34 14.59 -5.32
CA ILE A 52 1.47 13.20 -4.86
C ILE A 52 2.95 12.90 -4.65
N GLU A 53 3.39 12.87 -3.39
CA GLU A 53 4.75 12.45 -3.05
C GLU A 53 4.86 10.94 -2.93
N LYS A 54 5.67 10.32 -3.80
CA LYS A 54 5.91 8.88 -3.80
C LYS A 54 7.18 8.58 -2.99
N LYS A 55 7.03 8.23 -1.71
CA LYS A 55 8.19 8.08 -0.78
C LYS A 55 8.98 6.78 -0.93
N ARG A 56 8.45 5.72 -1.59
CA ARG A 56 9.16 4.46 -1.91
C ARG A 56 8.31 3.54 -2.79
N PHE A 57 8.94 2.59 -3.51
CA PHE A 57 8.26 1.60 -4.38
C PHE A 57 7.18 0.79 -3.64
N TRP A 58 7.36 0.59 -2.33
CA TRP A 58 6.45 -0.11 -1.43
C TRP A 58 5.82 0.79 -0.36
N SER A 59 6.08 2.11 -0.40
CA SER A 59 5.46 3.02 0.55
C SER A 59 4.29 3.72 -0.08
N LEU A 60 3.40 4.10 0.83
CA LEU A 60 2.32 5.01 0.60
C LEU A 60 2.73 6.27 -0.15
N SER A 61 1.91 6.68 -1.10
CA SER A 61 1.98 8.01 -1.68
C SER A 61 1.21 8.97 -0.77
N THR A 62 1.84 10.03 -0.29
CA THR A 62 1.16 11.08 0.47
C THR A 62 0.66 12.15 -0.49
N ALA A 63 -0.64 12.39 -0.52
CA ALA A 63 -1.24 13.48 -1.29
C ALA A 63 -1.35 14.74 -0.41
N THR A 64 -0.79 15.84 -0.88
CA THR A 64 -0.85 17.15 -0.22
C THR A 64 -1.47 18.17 -1.16
N CYS A 65 -2.35 19.04 -0.66
CA CYS A 65 -2.91 20.14 -1.43
C CYS A 65 -2.04 21.39 -1.25
N LYS A 66 -1.67 22.04 -2.36
CA LYS A 66 -1.03 23.36 -2.34
C LYS A 66 -2.02 24.35 -2.97
N GLY A 67 -2.56 25.25 -2.15
CA GLY A 67 -3.36 26.38 -2.61
C GLY A 67 -2.48 27.41 -3.31
N SER A 68 -2.98 27.97 -4.41
CA SER A 68 -2.36 29.11 -5.09
C SER A 68 -2.58 30.40 -4.33
#